data_AF-A0A6L4AD35-F1
#
_entry.id   AF-A0A6L4AD35-F1
#
_cell.length_a   1.000
_cell.length_b   1.000
_cell.length_c   1.000
_cell.angle_alpha   90.00
_cell.angle_beta   90.00
_cell.angle_gamma   90.00
#
_symmetry.space_group_name_H-M   'P 1'
#
loop_
_entity.id
_entity.type
_entity.pdbx_description
1 polymer ?
#
loop_
_entity_poly.entity_id
_entity_poly.type
_entity_poly.pdbx_seq_one_letter_code
_entity_poly.pdbx_strand_id
1 'polypeptide(L)'
;MNKKFSLYMLAGVILLGFAIGGYGVYQYVDAELKLRDNEAEKLIDSGQEVEVNNFNEGYELFKATVERDKLRDQRANALPLMGVGMAVVAVGWLGYELIPILRKNRQSESTENRP
;
A
#
# COMPACT_ATOMS: atom_id res chain seq x y z
N MET A 1 19.81 4.21 -26.24
CA MET A 1 19.52 3.55 -24.94
C MET A 1 19.53 2.04 -25.12
N ASN A 2 20.35 1.33 -24.36
CA ASN A 2 20.60 -0.10 -24.57
C ASN A 2 19.35 -0.92 -24.17
N LYS A 3 18.90 -1.90 -24.99
CA LYS A 3 17.67 -2.69 -24.70
C LYS A 3 17.74 -3.36 -23.32
N LYS A 4 18.93 -3.81 -22.92
CA LYS A 4 19.20 -4.38 -21.59
C LYS A 4 18.95 -3.38 -20.46
N PHE A 5 19.36 -2.13 -20.63
CA PHE A 5 19.16 -1.07 -19.64
C PHE A 5 17.67 -0.76 -19.42
N SER A 6 16.88 -0.71 -20.49
CA SER A 6 15.43 -0.50 -20.39
C SER A 6 14.72 -1.64 -19.66
N LEU A 7 15.17 -2.88 -19.86
CA LEU A 7 14.62 -4.07 -19.20
C LEU A 7 14.94 -4.05 -17.69
N TYR A 8 16.18 -3.74 -17.32
CA TYR A 8 16.56 -3.65 -15.91
C TYR A 8 15.86 -2.50 -15.17
N MET A 9 15.67 -1.35 -15.84
CA MET A 9 14.89 -0.26 -15.27
C MET A 9 13.43 -0.66 -15.02
N LEU A 10 12.79 -1.34 -15.98
CA LEU A 10 11.43 -1.83 -15.81
C LEU A 10 11.33 -2.83 -14.65
N ALA A 11 12.23 -3.83 -14.63
CA ALA A 11 12.26 -4.82 -13.56
C ALA A 11 12.47 -4.16 -12.19
N GLY A 12 13.34 -3.14 -12.12
CA GLY A 12 13.56 -2.35 -10.91
C GLY A 12 12.30 -1.61 -10.44
N VAL A 13 11.57 -0.96 -11.34
CA VAL A 13 10.31 -0.26 -11.00
C VAL A 13 9.23 -1.24 -10.54
N ILE A 14 9.11 -2.40 -11.19
CA ILE A 14 8.17 -3.45 -10.79
C ILE A 14 8.51 -3.99 -9.41
N LEU A 15 9.78 -4.32 -9.15
CA LEU A 15 10.23 -4.78 -7.84
C LEU A 15 10.02 -3.74 -6.75
N LEU A 16 10.24 -2.46 -7.06
CA LEU A 16 9.97 -1.36 -6.13
C LEU A 16 8.48 -1.26 -5.81
N GLY A 17 7.61 -1.38 -6.82
CA GLY A 17 6.17 -1.39 -6.64
C GLY A 17 5.70 -2.55 -5.76
N PHE A 18 6.24 -3.76 -5.97
CA PHE A 18 5.98 -4.92 -5.11
C PHE A 18 6.50 -4.73 -3.68
N ALA A 19 7.68 -4.15 -3.50
CA ALA A 19 8.23 -3.89 -2.16
C ALA A 19 7.35 -2.90 -1.38
N ILE A 20 6.94 -1.79 -2.01
CA ILE A 20 6.06 -0.79 -1.40
C ILE A 20 4.68 -1.39 -1.10
N GLY A 21 4.10 -2.08 -2.09
CA GLY A 21 2.79 -2.71 -1.93
C GLY A 21 2.79 -3.80 -0.86
N GLY A 22 3.80 -4.67 -0.86
CA GLY A 22 3.99 -5.72 0.12
C GLY A 22 4.23 -5.18 1.53
N TYR A 23 4.98 -4.09 1.67
CA TYR A 23 5.15 -3.40 2.95
C TYR A 23 3.83 -2.81 3.47
N GLY A 24 3.01 -2.24 2.58
CA GLY A 24 1.65 -1.80 2.91
C GLY A 24 0.76 -2.94 3.40
N VAL A 25 0.76 -4.09 2.70
CA VAL A 25 0.03 -5.29 3.13
C VAL A 25 0.50 -5.76 4.51
N TYR A 26 1.81 -5.81 4.73
CA TYR A 26 2.39 -6.23 6.01
C TYR A 26 1.92 -5.32 7.15
N GLN A 27 2.01 -4.00 6.99
CA GLN A 27 1.53 -3.07 8.02
C GLN A 27 0.03 -3.18 8.26
N TYR A 28 -0.76 -3.38 7.20
CA TYR A 28 -2.20 -3.57 7.33
C TYR A 28 -2.52 -4.81 8.17
N VAL A 29 -1.90 -5.95 7.86
CA VAL A 29 -2.12 -7.22 8.57
C VAL A 29 -1.63 -7.13 10.01
N ASP A 30 -0.46 -6.54 10.25
CA ASP A 30 0.08 -6.37 11.61
C ASP A 30 -0.83 -5.45 12.47
N ALA A 31 -1.29 -4.33 11.92
CA ALA A 31 -2.22 -3.45 12.60
C ALA A 31 -3.58 -4.13 12.88
N GLU A 32 -4.09 -4.91 11.92
CA GLU A 32 -5.34 -5.66 12.07
C GLU A 32 -5.26 -6.72 13.17
N LEU A 33 -4.16 -7.48 13.22
CA LEU A 33 -3.94 -8.48 14.27
C LEU A 33 -3.85 -7.82 15.65
N LYS A 34 -3.12 -6.70 15.76
CA LYS A 34 -3.01 -5.94 17.01
C LYS A 34 -4.34 -5.32 17.44
N LEU A 35 -5.16 -4.85 16.49
CA LEU A 35 -6.52 -4.36 16.79
C LEU A 35 -7.39 -5.48 17.34
N ARG A 36 -7.33 -6.67 16.74
CA ARG A 36 -8.11 -7.83 17.18
C ARG A 36 -7.76 -8.27 18.59
N ASP A 37 -6.50 -8.10 19.00
CA ASP A 37 -6.04 -8.49 20.33
C ASP A 37 -6.23 -7.39 21.39
N ASN A 38 -6.47 -6.14 20.98
CA ASN A 38 -6.67 -5.00 21.87
C ASN A 38 -7.98 -5.12 22.69
N GLU A 39 -7.89 -4.97 24.00
CA GLU A 39 -9.03 -5.08 24.93
C GLU A 39 -10.08 -4.00 24.67
N ALA A 40 -9.68 -2.77 24.33
CA ALA A 40 -10.62 -1.68 24.06
C ALA A 40 -11.47 -1.94 22.80
N GLU A 41 -10.92 -2.60 21.78
CA GLU A 41 -11.69 -2.99 20.58
C GLU A 41 -12.73 -4.05 20.94
N LYS A 42 -12.34 -5.07 21.72
CA LYS A 42 -13.24 -6.14 22.17
C LYS A 42 -14.39 -5.60 23.03
N LEU A 43 -14.10 -4.67 23.93
CA LEU A 43 -15.10 -4.05 24.81
C LEU A 43 -16.15 -3.27 23.99
N ILE A 44 -15.71 -2.53 22.97
CA ILE A 44 -16.62 -1.80 22.07
C ILE A 44 -17.42 -2.74 21.18
N ASP A 45 -16.80 -3.76 20.60
CA ASP A 45 -17.49 -4.76 19.76
C ASP A 45 -18.53 -5.55 20.57
N SER A 46 -18.26 -5.80 21.85
CA SER A 46 -19.18 -6.48 22.76
C SER A 46 -20.34 -5.60 23.25
N GLY A 47 -20.24 -4.27 23.08
CA GLY A 47 -21.24 -3.31 23.59
C GLY A 47 -21.38 -3.29 25.11
N GLN A 48 -20.39 -3.79 25.86
CA GLN A 48 -20.43 -3.80 27.32
C GLN A 48 -20.05 -2.43 27.89
N GLU A 49 -20.89 -1.90 28.78
CA GLU A 49 -20.51 -0.76 29.62
C GLU A 49 -19.49 -1.22 30.65
N VAL A 50 -18.30 -0.62 30.61
CA VAL A 50 -17.20 -0.97 31.52
C VAL A 50 -17.31 -0.10 32.75
N GLU A 51 -17.73 -0.70 33.86
CA GLU A 51 -17.62 -0.05 35.18
C GLU A 51 -16.16 -0.01 35.61
N VAL A 52 -15.61 1.20 35.69
CA VAL A 52 -14.25 1.44 36.16
C VAL A 52 -14.27 1.48 37.68
N ASN A 53 -13.75 0.44 38.33
CA ASN A 53 -13.82 0.30 39.79
C ASN A 53 -12.66 1.01 40.49
N ASN A 54 -11.57 1.28 39.77
CA ASN A 54 -10.41 2.00 40.31
C ASN A 54 -9.69 2.83 39.23
N PHE A 55 -8.86 3.79 39.67
CA PHE A 55 -8.11 4.67 38.78
C PHE A 55 -7.16 3.92 37.84
N ASN A 56 -6.59 2.80 38.30
CA ASN A 56 -5.63 2.03 37.52
C ASN A 56 -6.29 1.35 36.30
N GLU A 57 -7.47 0.76 36.49
CA GLU A 57 -8.30 0.20 35.42
C GLU A 57 -8.71 1.29 34.42
N GLY A 58 -9.10 2.47 34.90
CA GLY A 58 -9.43 3.59 34.03
C GLY A 58 -8.24 4.05 33.18
N TYR A 59 -7.04 4.05 33.75
CA TYR A 59 -5.81 4.39 33.02
C TYR A 59 -5.41 3.33 31.99
N GLU A 60 -5.53 2.05 32.32
CA GLU A 60 -5.27 0.94 31.41
C GLU A 60 -6.22 0.97 30.20
N LEU A 61 -7.52 1.18 30.45
CA LEU A 61 -8.54 1.33 29.39
C LEU A 61 -8.28 2.55 28.50
N PHE A 62 -7.87 3.67 29.10
CA PHE A 62 -7.48 4.85 28.35
C PHE A 62 -6.28 4.57 27.44
N LYS A 63 -5.24 3.92 27.97
CA LYS A 63 -4.05 3.54 27.19
C LYS A 63 -4.40 2.58 26.06
N ALA A 64 -5.24 1.57 26.32
CA ALA A 64 -5.73 0.62 25.32
C ALA A 64 -6.51 1.33 24.20
N THR A 65 -7.31 2.35 24.55
CA THR A 65 -8.05 3.18 23.59
C THR A 65 -7.12 4.02 22.72
N VAL A 66 -6.11 4.66 23.31
CA VAL A 66 -5.10 5.42 22.54
C VAL A 66 -4.31 4.50 21.61
N GLU A 67 -3.96 3.29 22.06
CA GLU A 67 -3.29 2.29 21.24
C GLU A 67 -4.19 1.83 20.09
N ARG A 68 -5.47 1.59 20.34
CA ARG A 68 -6.47 1.26 19.30
C ARG A 68 -6.50 2.34 18.23
N ASP A 69 -6.60 3.62 18.61
CA ASP A 69 -6.67 4.72 17.63
C ASP A 69 -5.41 4.79 16.76
N LYS A 70 -4.23 4.63 17.37
CA LYS A 70 -2.96 4.55 16.62
C LYS A 70 -2.95 3.39 15.62
N LEU A 71 -3.44 2.22 16.02
CA LEU A 71 -3.50 1.04 15.14
C LEU A 71 -4.52 1.24 14.00
N ARG A 72 -5.65 1.89 14.26
CA ARG A 72 -6.62 2.25 13.21
C ARG A 72 -6.02 3.22 12.20
N ASP A 73 -5.26 4.21 12.66
CA ASP A 73 -4.55 5.15 11.80
C ASP A 73 -3.46 4.44 10.98
N GLN A 74 -2.70 3.53 11.59
CA GLN A 74 -1.73 2.69 10.87
C GLN A 74 -2.40 1.86 9.78
N ARG A 75 -3.52 1.20 10.10
CA ARG A 75 -4.31 0.44 9.12
C ARG A 75 -4.82 1.32 7.98
N ALA A 76 -5.35 2.50 8.31
CA ALA A 76 -5.86 3.45 7.32
C ALA A 76 -4.74 3.96 6.39
N ASN A 77 -3.55 4.22 6.94
CA ASN A 77 -2.38 4.67 6.18
C ASN A 77 -1.69 3.56 5.38
N ALA A 78 -1.88 2.30 5.76
CA ALA A 78 -1.35 1.15 5.03
C ALA A 78 -2.06 0.92 3.68
N LEU A 79 -3.36 1.22 3.59
CA LEU A 79 -4.16 1.12 2.37
C LEU A 79 -3.65 1.98 1.19
N PRO A 80 -3.38 3.28 1.34
CA PRO A 80 -2.81 4.07 0.25
C PRO A 80 -1.41 3.60 -0.12
N LEU A 81 -0.60 3.12 0.83
CA LEU A 81 0.71 2.51 0.56
C LEU A 81 0.58 1.28 -0.36
N MET A 82 -0.39 0.39 -0.08
CA MET A 82 -0.73 -0.71 -0.98
C MET A 82 -1.16 -0.21 -2.37
N GLY A 83 -2.06 0.77 -2.41
CA GLY A 83 -2.58 1.33 -3.66
C GLY A 83 -1.49 1.95 -4.53
N VAL A 84 -0.56 2.69 -3.92
CA VAL A 84 0.60 3.27 -4.61
C VAL A 84 1.52 2.19 -5.15
N GLY A 85 1.82 1.15 -4.37
CA GLY A 85 2.62 0.01 -4.83
C GLY A 85 2.04 -0.64 -6.10
N MET A 86 0.73 -0.91 -6.09
CA MET A 86 0.02 -1.48 -7.24
C MET A 86 -0.02 -0.53 -8.44
N ALA A 87 -0.23 0.78 -8.20
CA ALA A 87 -0.20 1.78 -9.27
C ALA A 87 1.17 1.86 -9.94
N VAL A 88 2.26 1.80 -9.18
CA VAL A 88 3.63 1.79 -9.73
C VAL A 88 3.86 0.57 -10.62
N VAL A 89 3.42 -0.62 -10.20
CA VAL A 89 3.51 -1.84 -11.02
C VAL A 89 2.71 -1.68 -12.31
N ALA A 90 1.47 -1.21 -12.22
CA ALA A 90 0.58 -1.02 -13.36
C ALA A 90 1.16 0.00 -14.38
N VAL A 91 1.65 1.15 -13.91
CA VAL A 91 2.27 2.17 -14.76
C VAL A 91 3.57 1.64 -15.39
N GLY A 92 4.39 0.91 -14.63
CA GLY A 92 5.58 0.27 -15.17
C GLY A 92 5.26 -0.69 -16.31
N TRP A 93 4.26 -1.55 -16.11
CA TRP A 93 3.79 -2.50 -17.11
C TRP A 93 3.24 -1.81 -18.37
N LEU A 94 2.30 -0.88 -18.19
CA LEU A 94 1.68 -0.14 -19.31
C LEU A 94 2.71 0.68 -20.08
N GLY A 95 3.68 1.28 -19.39
CA GLY A 95 4.79 1.99 -20.02
C GLY A 95 5.62 1.07 -20.91
N TYR A 96 5.88 -0.17 -20.49
CA TYR A 96 6.61 -1.15 -21.29
C TYR A 96 5.86 -1.56 -22.57
N GLU A 97 4.54 -1.72 -22.51
CA GLU A 97 3.74 -2.11 -23.67
C GLU A 97 3.52 -0.95 -24.67
N LEU A 98 3.31 0.27 -24.18
CA LEU A 98 2.99 1.42 -25.03
C LEU A 98 4.20 2.00 -25.76
N ILE A 99 5.40 1.99 -25.16
CA ILE A 99 6.62 2.58 -25.75
C ILE A 99 6.99 1.94 -27.11
N PRO A 100 6.97 0.60 -27.30
CA PRO A 100 7.20 -0.04 -28.59
C PRO A 100 6.17 0.35 -29.65
N ILE A 101 4.89 0.43 -29.28
CA ILE A 101 3.78 0.78 -30.18
C ILE A 101 3.97 2.21 -30.72
N LEU A 102 4.25 3.16 -29.83
CA LEU A 102 4.49 4.56 -30.20
C LEU A 102 5.75 4.74 -31.07
N ARG A 103 6.79 3.93 -30.83
CA ARG A 103 8.00 3.93 -31.68
C ARG A 103 7.72 3.40 -33.08
N LYS A 104 6.91 2.36 -33.21
CA LYS A 104 6.55 1.77 -34.50
C LYS A 104 5.76 2.75 -35.36
N ASN A 105 4.79 3.47 -34.76
CA ASN A 105 3.96 4.44 -35.48
C ASN A 105 4.74 5.66 -35.98
N ARG A 106 5.74 6.15 -35.23
CA ARG A 106 6.62 7.23 -35.71
C ARG A 106 7.53 6.81 -36.86
N GLN A 107 7.92 5.54 -36.92
CA GLN A 107 8.76 5.05 -38.00
C GLN A 107 7.96 4.90 -39.30
N SER A 108 6.71 4.43 -39.24
CA SER A 108 5.84 4.32 -40.42
C SER A 108 5.52 5.67 -41.04
N GLU A 109 5.22 6.71 -40.24
CA GLU A 109 5.01 8.08 -40.75
C GLU A 109 6.25 8.66 -41.43
N SER A 110 7.46 8.27 -40.99
CA SER A 110 8.71 8.76 -41.60
C SER A 110 9.06 8.08 -42.92
N THR A 111 8.57 6.86 -43.16
CA THR A 111 8.74 6.13 -44.42
C THR A 111 7.68 6.49 -45.45
N GLU A 112 6.49 6.90 -45.03
CA GLU A 112 5.41 7.33 -45.93
C GLU A 112 5.64 8.74 -46.50
N ASN A 113 6.42 9.59 -45.81
CA ASN A 113 6.80 10.93 -46.26
C ASN A 113 8.13 11.01 -47.03
N ARG A 114 8.67 9.89 -47.52
CA ARG A 114 9.85 9.90 -48.42
C ARG A 114 9.38 9.74 -49.87
N PRO A 115 9.48 10.79 -50.72
CA PRO A 115 9.22 10.69 -52.15
C PRO A 115 10.25 9.81 -52.87
#